data_AF-A0A3B9AE01-F1
#
_entry.id   AF-A0A3B9AE01-F1
#
_cell.length_a   1.000
_cell.length_b   1.000
_cell.length_c   1.000
_cell.angle_alpha   90.00
_cell.angle_beta   90.00
_cell.angle_gamma   90.00
#
_symmetry.space_group_name_H-M   'P 1'
#
loop_
_entity.id
_entity.type
_entity.pdbx_description
1 polymer ?
#
loop_
_entity_poly.entity_id
_entity_poly.type
_entity_poly.pdbx_seq_one_letter_code
_entity_poly.pdbx_strand_id
1 'polypeptide(L)'
;APVGIQLLDSYRGEFHHTGLWPREGVDFGGKRVGVIGTGATGVQVIQEVAKTADQLYVFQLAPEWCAPLKNGPLDQAEMDDIKPNYTKIFAECNETFGAFHHKFDERSALEVSAEEREAFFEKKYDEPGFGIWLANFRDIMTDRA
;
A
#
# COMPACT_ATOMS: atom_id res chain seq x y z
N ALA A 1 9.12 16.80 23.11
CA ALA A 1 8.68 15.44 22.72
C ALA A 1 9.32 15.03 21.38
N PRO A 2 9.57 13.73 21.14
CA PRO A 2 10.19 13.20 19.91
C PRO A 2 9.32 13.34 18.64
N VAL A 3 8.10 13.86 18.78
CA VAL A 3 7.19 14.24 17.69
C VAL A 3 6.95 15.73 17.87
N GLY A 4 7.26 16.56 16.88
CA GLY A 4 7.25 18.04 16.95
C GLY A 4 5.88 18.71 17.18
N ILE A 5 4.94 18.02 17.82
CA ILE A 5 3.60 18.49 18.15
C ILE A 5 3.68 19.25 19.48
N GLN A 6 3.40 20.55 19.42
CA GLN A 6 3.32 21.38 20.62
C GLN A 6 2.23 20.85 21.56
N LEU A 7 2.48 20.96 22.87
CA LEU A 7 1.54 20.56 23.93
C LEU A 7 1.23 19.06 24.01
N LEU A 8 1.94 18.20 23.28
CA LEU A 8 1.76 16.74 23.38
C LEU A 8 1.95 16.24 24.82
N ASP A 9 2.90 16.83 25.56
CA ASP A 9 3.16 16.48 26.97
C ASP A 9 1.98 16.82 27.92
N SER A 10 1.04 17.67 27.48
CA SER A 10 -0.19 18.00 28.22
C SER A 10 -1.41 17.17 27.84
N TYR A 11 -1.27 16.34 26.79
CA TYR A 11 -2.33 15.44 26.35
C TYR A 11 -2.56 14.36 27.41
N ARG A 12 -3.82 14.19 27.82
CA ARG A 12 -4.20 13.26 28.89
C ARG A 12 -4.65 11.89 28.40
N GLY A 13 -4.75 11.72 27.08
CA GLY A 13 -5.08 10.45 26.46
C GLY A 13 -3.82 9.62 26.18
N GLU A 14 -4.05 8.40 25.71
CA GLU A 14 -3.00 7.52 25.19
C GLU A 14 -2.49 8.06 23.85
N PHE A 15 -1.18 8.05 23.64
CA PHE A 15 -0.59 8.33 22.34
C PHE A 15 0.47 7.28 22.02
N HIS A 16 0.51 6.82 20.78
CA HIS A 16 1.43 5.81 20.31
C HIS A 16 2.03 6.22 18.97
N HIS A 17 3.33 6.02 18.81
CA HIS A 17 3.98 6.08 17.50
C HIS A 17 3.94 4.68 16.89
N THR A 18 3.55 4.54 15.62
CA THR A 18 3.37 3.24 14.96
C THR A 18 4.65 2.40 14.91
N GLY A 19 5.82 3.05 14.81
CA GLY A 19 7.13 2.39 14.93
C GLY A 19 7.52 1.94 16.35
N LEU A 20 6.75 2.30 17.38
CA LEU A 20 6.96 1.96 18.79
C LEU A 20 5.66 1.42 19.41
N TRP A 21 4.93 0.62 18.63
CA TRP A 21 3.61 0.13 19.05
C TRP A 21 3.69 -0.78 20.29
N PRO A 22 2.75 -0.68 21.25
CA PRO A 22 2.70 -1.56 22.41
C PRO A 22 2.57 -3.04 22.01
N ARG A 23 3.28 -3.94 22.71
CA ARG A 23 3.30 -5.38 22.36
C ARG A 23 2.00 -6.08 22.74
N GLU A 24 1.37 -5.60 23.79
CA GLU A 24 0.08 -6.02 24.31
C GLU A 24 -1.09 -5.60 23.41
N GLY A 25 -0.83 -4.74 22.41
CA GLY A 25 -1.86 -4.15 21.56
C GLY A 25 -2.53 -2.93 22.19
N VAL A 26 -3.45 -2.32 21.44
CA VAL A 26 -4.24 -1.17 21.89
C VAL A 26 -5.70 -1.47 21.58
N ASP A 27 -6.55 -1.39 22.60
CA ASP A 27 -7.99 -1.50 22.41
C ASP A 27 -8.57 -0.12 22.03
N PHE A 28 -9.30 -0.06 20.93
CA PHE A 28 -9.97 1.16 20.44
C PHE A 28 -11.46 1.21 20.81
N GLY A 29 -12.02 0.14 21.38
CA GLY A 29 -13.45 0.04 21.71
C GLY A 29 -13.94 1.22 22.54
N GLY A 30 -14.98 1.91 22.06
CA GLY A 30 -15.56 3.06 22.75
C GLY A 30 -14.67 4.33 22.80
N LYS A 31 -13.50 4.31 22.15
CA LYS A 31 -12.57 5.46 22.13
C LYS A 31 -12.81 6.34 20.91
N ARG A 32 -12.51 7.64 21.08
CA ARG A 32 -12.32 8.57 19.97
C ARG A 32 -10.84 8.60 19.62
N VAL A 33 -10.49 8.19 18.42
CA VAL A 33 -9.09 7.98 17.99
C VAL A 33 -8.73 8.99 16.91
N GLY A 34 -7.55 9.60 17.04
CA GLY A 34 -6.94 10.43 16.02
C GLY A 34 -5.74 9.74 15.38
N VAL A 35 -5.69 9.65 14.06
CA VAL A 35 -4.52 9.16 13.31
C VAL A 35 -3.91 10.34 12.55
N ILE A 36 -2.62 10.58 12.78
CA ILE A 36 -1.86 11.65 12.12
C ILE A 36 -0.93 11.02 11.09
N GLY A 37 -1.11 11.40 9.83
CA GLY A 37 -0.35 10.86 8.70
C GLY A 37 -1.11 9.78 7.93
N THR A 38 -1.02 9.85 6.62
CA THR A 38 -1.76 9.03 5.65
C THR A 38 -0.83 8.31 4.67
N GLY A 39 0.42 8.07 5.10
CA GLY A 39 1.36 7.18 4.40
C GLY A 39 0.92 5.72 4.42
N ALA A 40 1.70 4.82 3.83
CA ALA A 40 1.44 3.37 3.85
C ALA A 40 1.05 2.83 5.24
N THR A 41 1.80 3.21 6.29
CA THR A 41 1.47 2.82 7.67
C THR A 41 0.15 3.43 8.16
N GLY A 42 -0.13 4.68 7.81
CA GLY A 42 -1.39 5.34 8.16
C GLY A 42 -2.59 4.65 7.53
N VAL A 43 -2.51 4.31 6.24
CA VAL A 43 -3.57 3.58 5.52
C VAL A 43 -3.89 2.25 6.20
N GLN A 44 -2.87 1.48 6.60
CA GLN A 44 -3.04 0.22 7.32
C GLN A 44 -3.68 0.43 8.71
N VAL A 45 -3.19 1.39 9.49
CA VAL A 45 -3.69 1.65 10.85
C VAL A 45 -5.12 2.17 10.83
N ILE A 46 -5.45 3.09 9.92
CA ILE A 46 -6.79 3.67 9.76
C ILE A 46 -7.83 2.57 9.53
N GLN A 47 -7.52 1.60 8.67
CA GLN A 47 -8.42 0.48 8.37
C GLN A 47 -8.72 -0.39 9.60
N GLU A 48 -7.73 -0.65 10.46
CA GLU A 48 -7.93 -1.44 11.68
C GLU A 48 -8.65 -0.65 12.77
N VAL A 49 -8.26 0.61 13.01
CA VAL A 49 -8.89 1.47 14.02
C VAL A 49 -10.37 1.69 13.71
N ALA A 50 -10.72 1.89 12.44
CA ALA A 50 -12.08 2.14 11.99
C ALA A 50 -13.06 0.99 12.30
N LYS A 51 -12.56 -0.24 12.53
CA LYS A 51 -13.42 -1.40 12.84
C LYS A 51 -14.04 -1.33 14.23
N THR A 52 -13.37 -0.70 15.20
CA THR A 52 -13.73 -0.80 16.63
C THR A 52 -13.79 0.54 17.37
N ALA A 53 -13.18 1.61 16.85
CA ALA A 53 -13.28 2.94 17.46
C ALA A 53 -14.72 3.47 17.40
N ASP A 54 -15.14 4.21 18.43
CA ASP A 54 -16.43 4.92 18.42
C ASP A 54 -16.42 6.06 17.40
N GLN A 55 -15.29 6.77 17.31
CA GLN A 55 -15.08 7.82 16.32
C GLN A 55 -13.61 7.84 15.88
N LEU A 56 -13.39 7.89 14.57
CA LEU A 56 -12.05 8.06 13.97
C LEU A 56 -11.92 9.44 13.31
N TYR A 57 -10.85 10.14 13.65
CA TYR A 57 -10.41 11.37 13.00
C TYR A 57 -9.08 11.13 12.28
N VAL A 58 -9.02 11.44 10.99
CA VAL A 58 -7.80 11.32 10.18
C VAL A 58 -7.26 12.70 9.88
N PHE A 59 -6.04 12.97 10.35
CA PHE A 59 -5.32 14.22 10.10
C PHE A 59 -4.35 14.01 8.94
N GLN A 60 -4.83 14.38 7.74
CA GLN A 60 -4.10 14.26 6.49
C GLN A 60 -3.43 15.58 6.12
N LEU A 61 -2.13 15.53 5.77
CA LEU A 61 -1.44 16.68 5.19
C LEU A 61 -1.51 16.65 3.66
N ALA A 62 -1.10 15.53 3.05
CA ALA A 62 -1.16 15.30 1.62
C ALA A 62 -1.85 13.94 1.36
N PRO A 63 -2.86 13.89 0.46
CA PRO A 63 -3.47 12.62 0.07
C PRO A 63 -2.48 11.76 -0.72
N GLU A 64 -2.60 10.44 -0.55
CA GLU A 64 -1.86 9.45 -1.33
C GLU A 64 -2.80 8.67 -2.26
N TRP A 65 -2.25 8.19 -3.37
CA TRP A 65 -2.95 7.24 -4.24
C TRP A 65 -2.91 5.85 -3.62
N CYS A 66 -4.08 5.27 -3.40
CA CYS A 66 -4.22 3.93 -2.84
C CYS A 66 -4.87 3.01 -3.88
N ALA A 67 -4.29 1.83 -4.08
CA ALA A 67 -4.91 0.73 -4.82
C ALA A 67 -5.20 -0.44 -3.87
N PRO A 68 -6.24 -1.25 -4.12
CA PRO A 68 -6.50 -2.46 -3.33
C PRO A 68 -5.29 -3.38 -3.37
N LEU A 69 -4.82 -3.84 -2.20
CA LEU A 69 -3.70 -4.79 -2.13
C LEU A 69 -4.07 -6.17 -2.73
N LYS A 70 -5.38 -6.48 -2.77
CA LYS A 70 -5.95 -7.78 -3.17
C LYS A 70 -5.27 -8.96 -2.44
N ASN A 71 -4.95 -8.76 -1.17
CA ASN A 71 -4.35 -9.80 -0.34
C ASN A 71 -5.37 -10.92 -0.07
N GLY A 72 -4.93 -12.17 -0.18
CA GLY A 72 -5.75 -13.35 0.03
C GLY A 72 -4.93 -14.51 0.59
N PRO A 73 -5.60 -15.58 1.07
CA PRO A 73 -4.90 -16.80 1.46
C PRO A 73 -4.23 -17.41 0.22
N LEU A 74 -2.99 -17.89 0.38
CA LEU A 74 -2.32 -18.71 -0.62
C LEU A 74 -2.79 -20.15 -0.47
N ASP A 75 -3.33 -20.73 -1.54
CA ASP A 75 -3.74 -22.12 -1.54
C ASP A 75 -2.57 -23.07 -1.84
N GLN A 76 -2.81 -24.37 -1.64
CA GLN A 76 -1.77 -25.38 -1.84
C GLN A 76 -1.34 -25.49 -3.31
N ALA A 77 -2.27 -25.29 -4.26
CA ALA A 77 -1.97 -25.39 -5.69
C ALA A 77 -1.07 -24.23 -6.13
N GLU A 78 -1.33 -23.01 -5.65
CA GLU A 78 -0.45 -21.85 -5.84
C GLU A 78 0.93 -22.10 -5.26
N MET A 79 1.02 -22.64 -4.04
CA MET A 79 2.32 -22.96 -3.42
C MET A 79 3.09 -24.06 -4.16
N ASP A 80 2.38 -25.06 -4.71
CA ASP A 80 2.96 -26.14 -5.50
C ASP A 80 3.48 -25.66 -6.87
N ASP A 81 2.92 -24.58 -7.40
CA ASP A 81 3.45 -23.87 -8.58
C ASP A 81 4.64 -22.95 -8.23
N ILE A 82 4.54 -22.18 -7.13
CA ILE A 82 5.57 -21.20 -6.76
C ILE A 82 6.89 -21.87 -6.38
N LYS A 83 6.85 -22.93 -5.55
CA LYS A 83 8.07 -23.51 -4.95
C LYS A 83 9.07 -24.06 -5.97
N PRO A 84 8.68 -24.87 -6.97
CA PRO A 84 9.61 -25.34 -8.00
C PRO A 84 10.19 -24.20 -8.84
N ASN A 85 9.47 -23.08 -8.94
CA ASN A 85 9.84 -21.94 -9.77
C ASN A 85 10.68 -20.87 -9.05
N TYR A 86 11.05 -21.04 -7.77
CA TYR A 86 11.79 -20.02 -7.03
C TYR A 86 13.07 -19.53 -7.71
N THR A 87 13.91 -20.43 -8.23
CA THR A 87 15.15 -20.03 -8.92
C THR A 87 14.88 -19.11 -10.09
N LYS A 88 13.82 -19.39 -10.87
CA LYS A 88 13.39 -18.55 -11.98
C LYS A 88 12.86 -17.21 -11.47
N ILE A 89 11.97 -17.21 -10.48
CA ILE A 89 11.40 -16.00 -9.89
C ILE A 89 12.49 -15.07 -9.37
N PHE A 90 13.49 -15.60 -8.66
CA PHE A 90 14.62 -14.80 -8.17
C PHE A 90 15.50 -14.27 -9.31
N ALA A 91 15.75 -15.06 -10.35
CA ALA A 91 16.48 -14.59 -11.52
C ALA A 91 15.73 -13.43 -12.20
N GLU A 92 14.42 -13.55 -12.38
CA GLU A 92 13.59 -12.51 -12.96
C GLU A 92 13.57 -11.24 -12.10
N CYS A 93 13.41 -11.36 -10.77
CA CYS A 93 13.48 -10.21 -9.87
C CYS A 93 14.82 -9.46 -9.98
N ASN A 94 15.95 -10.17 -10.17
CA ASN A 94 17.25 -9.51 -10.35
C ASN A 94 17.37 -8.71 -11.67
N GLU A 95 16.46 -8.93 -12.62
CA GLU A 95 16.44 -8.23 -13.91
C GLU A 95 15.43 -7.07 -13.95
N THR A 96 14.54 -6.94 -12.95
CA THR A 96 13.50 -5.90 -12.95
C THR A 96 13.90 -4.66 -12.16
N PHE A 97 13.29 -3.52 -12.51
CA PHE A 97 13.55 -2.23 -11.88
C PHE A 97 13.35 -2.21 -10.35
N GLY A 98 12.29 -2.88 -9.87
CA GLY A 98 11.92 -2.85 -8.45
C GLY A 98 12.37 -4.08 -7.64
N ALA A 99 13.09 -5.03 -8.24
CA ALA A 99 13.34 -6.35 -7.64
C ALA A 99 12.06 -7.14 -7.27
N PHE A 100 10.98 -6.90 -8.01
CA PHE A 100 9.72 -7.66 -7.96
C PHE A 100 9.52 -8.41 -9.27
N HIS A 101 8.65 -9.43 -9.27
CA HIS A 101 8.25 -10.14 -10.50
C HIS A 101 7.25 -9.29 -11.33
N HIS A 102 7.66 -8.07 -11.70
CA HIS A 102 6.89 -7.06 -12.40
C HIS A 102 7.78 -6.39 -13.45
N LYS A 103 7.37 -6.47 -14.72
CA LYS A 103 8.04 -5.84 -15.86
C LYS A 103 7.11 -4.81 -16.47
N PHE A 104 7.64 -3.62 -16.77
CA PHE A 104 6.89 -2.59 -17.48
C PHE A 104 6.49 -3.07 -18.88
N ASP A 105 5.31 -2.66 -19.33
CA ASP A 105 4.90 -2.78 -20.72
C ASP A 105 5.76 -1.82 -21.55
N GLU A 106 6.39 -2.33 -22.62
CA GLU A 106 7.28 -1.54 -23.45
C GLU A 106 6.55 -0.45 -24.25
N ARG A 107 5.23 -0.47 -24.35
CA ARG A 107 4.43 0.55 -25.05
C ARG A 107 4.29 1.81 -24.21
N SER A 108 4.09 2.94 -24.87
CA SER A 108 3.70 4.19 -24.21
C SER A 108 2.20 4.21 -23.93
N ALA A 109 1.81 4.75 -22.76
CA ALA A 109 0.41 4.99 -22.43
C ALA A 109 -0.27 5.93 -23.44
N LEU A 110 0.48 6.81 -24.11
CA LEU A 110 -0.03 7.79 -25.07
C LEU A 110 -0.12 7.24 -26.51
N GLU A 111 0.55 6.12 -26.79
CA GLU A 111 0.55 5.48 -28.12
C GLU A 111 -0.59 4.46 -28.30
N VAL A 112 -1.28 4.10 -27.21
CA VAL A 112 -2.47 3.22 -27.23
C VAL A 112 -3.78 4.02 -27.24
N SER A 113 -4.86 3.37 -27.69
CA SER A 113 -6.19 3.97 -27.61
C SER A 113 -6.62 4.23 -26.16
N ALA A 114 -7.51 5.20 -25.95
CA ALA A 114 -8.05 5.48 -24.62
C ALA A 114 -8.78 4.27 -24.00
N GLU A 115 -9.53 3.51 -24.82
CA GLU A 115 -10.23 2.30 -24.39
C GLU A 115 -9.24 1.22 -23.94
N GLU A 116 -8.18 0.99 -24.71
CA GLU A 116 -7.15 0.00 -24.38
C GLU A 116 -6.36 0.39 -23.12
N ARG A 117 -6.03 1.68 -22.99
CA ARG A 117 -5.36 2.20 -21.79
C ARG A 117 -6.20 2.00 -20.54
N GLU A 118 -7.49 2.33 -20.60
CA GLU A 118 -8.41 2.15 -19.48
C GLU A 118 -8.54 0.67 -19.12
N ALA A 119 -8.76 -0.21 -20.11
CA ALA A 119 -8.85 -1.65 -19.88
C ALA A 119 -7.57 -2.23 -19.25
N PHE A 120 -6.40 -1.72 -19.67
CA PHE A 120 -5.13 -2.10 -19.07
C PHE A 120 -5.00 -1.60 -17.62
N PHE A 121 -5.36 -0.35 -17.34
CA PHE A 121 -5.35 0.19 -15.97
C PHE A 121 -6.31 -0.55 -15.04
N GLU A 122 -7.52 -0.84 -15.49
CA GLU A 122 -8.51 -1.62 -14.73
C GLU A 122 -7.97 -3.02 -14.41
N LYS A 123 -7.39 -3.70 -15.41
CA LYS A 123 -6.71 -4.98 -15.19
C LYS A 123 -5.63 -4.87 -14.12
N LYS A 124 -4.78 -3.83 -14.17
CA LYS A 124 -3.70 -3.63 -13.18
C LYS A 124 -4.21 -3.23 -11.80
N TYR A 125 -5.32 -2.53 -11.72
CA TYR A 125 -5.99 -2.17 -10.47
C TYR A 125 -6.62 -3.41 -9.80
N ASP A 126 -7.06 -4.38 -10.60
CA ASP A 126 -7.66 -5.61 -10.11
C ASP A 126 -6.65 -6.73 -9.76
N GLU A 127 -5.43 -6.68 -10.32
CA GLU A 127 -4.35 -7.61 -10.01
C GLU A 127 -3.72 -7.33 -8.63
N PRO A 128 -3.30 -8.37 -7.88
CA PRO A 128 -2.60 -8.19 -6.61
C PRO A 128 -1.17 -7.65 -6.78
N GLY A 129 -0.67 -7.06 -5.70
CA GLY A 129 0.73 -6.62 -5.60
C GLY A 129 0.99 -5.26 -6.25
N PHE A 130 2.21 -5.07 -6.75
CA PHE A 130 2.68 -3.77 -7.24
C PHE A 130 2.53 -3.59 -8.75
N GLY A 131 1.73 -4.43 -9.42
CA GLY A 131 1.59 -4.40 -10.88
C GLY A 131 1.15 -3.03 -11.44
N ILE A 132 0.21 -2.35 -10.77
CA ILE A 132 -0.24 -1.00 -11.15
C ILE A 132 0.88 0.05 -11.15
N TRP A 133 1.91 -0.15 -10.33
CA TRP A 133 3.06 0.74 -10.21
C TRP A 133 4.26 0.27 -11.05
N LEU A 134 4.65 -1.00 -10.93
CA LEU A 134 5.91 -1.56 -11.44
C LEU A 134 5.76 -2.44 -12.67
N ALA A 135 4.54 -2.65 -13.17
CA ALA A 135 4.25 -3.40 -14.40
C ALA A 135 3.28 -2.64 -15.33
N ASN A 136 3.33 -1.31 -15.27
CA ASN A 136 2.50 -0.43 -16.09
C ASN A 136 3.23 -0.06 -17.41
N PHE A 137 2.71 0.88 -18.20
CA PHE A 137 3.40 1.42 -19.37
C PHE A 137 4.77 2.03 -19.02
N ARG A 138 5.75 1.91 -19.92
CA ARG A 138 7.15 2.32 -19.71
C ARG A 138 7.32 3.78 -19.27
N ASP A 139 6.36 4.62 -19.62
CA ASP A 139 6.42 6.07 -19.48
C ASP A 139 5.62 6.60 -18.28
N ILE A 140 4.88 5.74 -17.55
CA ILE A 140 3.99 6.16 -16.45
C ILE A 140 4.74 6.90 -15.32
N MET A 141 6.04 6.61 -15.14
CA MET A 141 6.87 7.19 -14.07
C MET A 141 7.79 8.32 -14.56
N THR A 142 7.86 8.55 -15.87
CA THR A 142 8.84 9.46 -16.47
C THR A 142 8.20 10.59 -17.26
N ASP A 143 7.06 10.34 -17.88
CA ASP A 143 6.33 11.36 -18.62
C ASP A 143 5.53 12.25 -17.66
N ARG A 144 5.58 13.57 -17.91
CA ARG A 144 4.94 14.60 -17.07
C ARG A 144 3.85 15.38 -17.82
N ALA A 145 3.60 15.03 -19.08
CA ALA A 145 2.66 15.72 -19.94
C ALA A 145 1.20 15.45 -19.54
#